data_AF-A0A4R2PWN3-F1
#
_entry.id   AF-A0A4R2PWN3-F1
#
_cell.length_a   1.000
_cell.length_b   1.000
_cell.length_c   1.000
_cell.angle_alpha   90.00
_cell.angle_beta   90.00
_cell.angle_gamma   90.00
#
_symmetry.space_group_name_H-M   'P 1'
#
loop_
_entity.id
_entity.type
_entity.pdbx_description
1 polymer ?
#
loop_
_entity_poly.entity_id
_entity_poly.type
_entity_poly.pdbx_seq_one_letter_code
_entity_poly.pdbx_strand_id
1 'polypeptide(L)'
;MRPMATVSVMTGIAGSGRAPSARGSLLLMMVLAWVAGSVPLVGAVLDWFVTYFHEISHALVSVATGGRVERLALLPNGSGFVLSSGGARVATLLAGYAGAFLWGALLYRLGRVGHVAGIGVALGLLAFMVLTGVAWVVPGDLGTYAILAIMMAVLAGGLWQGDRGWARTLVMFLGVYVLVRGLDLALDLHGVMGMRRLPEAARHNDAVFLAQATGVAPRVWTFAWVAFGGLVIYRLWRWAAVADARVGGSGRGPGGGPGIGPAPEEGTGTGTGRRRARLRVVD
;
A
#
# COMPACT_ATOMS: atom_id res chain seq x y z
N MET A 1 43.93 -5.72 -40.74
CA MET A 1 43.57 -5.61 -39.30
C MET A 1 42.04 -5.68 -39.21
N ARG A 2 41.50 -6.74 -38.60
CA ARG A 2 40.05 -6.94 -38.40
C ARG A 2 39.66 -6.35 -37.03
N PRO A 3 38.54 -5.63 -36.89
CA PRO A 3 38.10 -5.15 -35.59
C PRO A 3 37.56 -6.31 -34.75
N MET A 4 37.95 -6.31 -33.47
CA MET A 4 37.56 -7.29 -32.47
C MET A 4 36.05 -7.23 -32.21
N ALA A 5 35.45 -8.42 -32.15
CA ALA A 5 34.06 -8.62 -31.75
C ALA A 5 33.90 -8.27 -30.26
N THR A 6 33.07 -7.27 -29.98
CA THR A 6 32.54 -7.01 -28.64
C THR A 6 31.62 -8.18 -28.25
N VAL A 7 32.05 -8.95 -27.26
CA VAL A 7 31.26 -10.02 -26.64
C VAL A 7 30.08 -9.37 -25.91
N SER A 8 28.93 -9.31 -26.57
CA SER A 8 27.64 -9.06 -25.93
C SER A 8 27.12 -10.40 -25.41
N VAL A 9 27.39 -10.67 -24.13
CA VAL A 9 26.83 -11.80 -23.40
C VAL A 9 25.96 -11.22 -22.29
N MET A 10 24.72 -11.71 -22.22
CA MET A 10 23.64 -11.40 -21.27
C MET A 10 22.57 -10.37 -21.70
N THR A 11 22.02 -10.53 -22.91
CA THR A 11 20.60 -10.24 -23.18
C THR A 11 19.84 -11.56 -23.26
N GLY A 12 19.57 -12.15 -22.09
CA GLY A 12 19.03 -13.50 -21.98
C GLY A 12 17.97 -13.68 -20.91
N ILE A 13 17.26 -12.62 -20.48
CA ILE A 13 15.99 -12.72 -19.76
C ILE A 13 15.09 -11.56 -20.21
N ALA A 14 14.76 -11.53 -21.50
CA ALA A 14 13.61 -10.75 -21.98
C ALA A 14 12.34 -11.55 -21.66
N GLY A 15 11.97 -11.62 -20.38
CA GLY A 15 10.59 -11.90 -20.01
C GLY A 15 9.73 -10.82 -20.66
N SER A 16 8.69 -11.22 -21.40
CA SER A 16 7.77 -10.35 -22.14
C SER A 16 7.63 -8.97 -21.49
N GLY A 17 8.00 -7.89 -22.19
CA GLY A 17 8.09 -6.51 -21.70
C GLY A 17 6.77 -5.86 -21.28
N ARG A 18 5.88 -6.63 -20.65
CA ARG A 18 4.62 -6.19 -20.06
C ARG A 18 4.91 -5.76 -18.64
N ALA A 19 4.52 -4.54 -18.29
CA ALA A 19 4.58 -4.07 -16.91
C ALA A 19 3.91 -5.10 -15.98
N PRO A 20 4.48 -5.37 -14.78
CA PRO A 20 3.91 -6.34 -13.86
C PRO A 20 2.46 -5.99 -13.53
N SER A 21 1.61 -7.02 -13.49
CA SER A 21 0.21 -6.88 -13.09
C SER A 21 0.11 -6.28 -11.68
N ALA A 22 -1.01 -5.63 -11.35
CA ALA A 22 -1.27 -5.12 -10.02
C ALA A 22 -1.13 -6.21 -8.96
N ARG A 23 -1.63 -7.42 -9.23
CA ARG A 23 -1.43 -8.57 -8.34
C ARG A 23 0.04 -8.97 -8.22
N GLY A 24 0.76 -9.06 -9.34
CA GLY A 24 2.19 -9.39 -9.34
C GLY A 24 3.03 -8.35 -8.60
N SER A 25 2.75 -7.08 -8.80
CA SER A 25 3.36 -5.96 -8.08
C SER A 25 3.07 -6.03 -6.57
N LEU A 26 1.84 -6.32 -6.16
CA LEU A 26 1.50 -6.46 -4.75
C LEU A 26 2.25 -7.62 -4.10
N LEU A 27 2.24 -8.82 -4.71
CA LEU A 27 2.99 -9.97 -4.19
C LEU A 27 4.48 -9.69 -4.09
N LEU A 28 5.07 -9.11 -5.15
CA LEU A 28 6.48 -8.75 -5.15
C LEU A 28 6.80 -7.80 -3.99
N MET A 29 5.98 -6.76 -3.79
CA MET A 29 6.18 -5.82 -2.70
C MET A 29 5.98 -6.45 -1.32
N MET A 30 5.08 -7.41 -1.17
CA MET A 30 4.92 -8.15 0.09
C MET A 30 6.16 -8.99 0.41
N VAL A 31 6.72 -9.68 -0.58
CA VAL A 31 7.97 -10.43 -0.42
C VAL A 31 9.13 -9.49 -0.10
N LEU A 32 9.25 -8.39 -0.84
CA LEU A 32 10.29 -7.38 -0.57
C LEU A 32 10.14 -6.74 0.81
N ALA A 33 8.91 -6.50 1.27
CA ALA A 33 8.66 -5.97 2.60
C ALA A 33 9.16 -6.93 3.69
N TRP A 34 8.91 -8.23 3.53
CA TRP A 34 9.41 -9.26 4.43
C TRP A 34 10.94 -9.32 4.46
N VAL A 35 11.57 -9.31 3.28
CA VAL A 35 13.04 -9.32 3.15
C VAL A 35 13.64 -8.04 3.75
N ALA A 36 13.08 -6.87 3.45
CA ALA A 36 13.57 -5.60 3.97
C ALA A 36 13.48 -5.52 5.50
N GLY A 37 12.40 -6.05 6.09
CA GLY A 37 12.26 -6.12 7.54
C GLY A 37 13.25 -7.07 8.22
N SER A 38 13.83 -8.01 7.46
CA SER A 38 14.85 -8.94 7.97
C SER A 38 16.26 -8.33 7.96
N VAL A 39 16.48 -7.20 7.29
CA VAL A 39 17.77 -6.50 7.23
C VAL A 39 17.84 -5.49 8.38
N PRO A 40 18.76 -5.60 9.36
CA PRO A 40 18.67 -4.87 10.63
C PRO A 40 18.50 -3.35 10.51
N LEU A 41 19.35 -2.68 9.70
CA LEU A 41 19.29 -1.23 9.56
C LEU A 41 18.08 -0.76 8.73
N VAL A 42 17.76 -1.50 7.66
CA VAL A 42 16.62 -1.17 6.78
C VAL A 42 15.30 -1.40 7.52
N GLY A 43 15.16 -2.56 8.16
CA GLY A 43 14.03 -2.92 9.00
C GLY A 43 13.82 -1.93 10.13
N ALA A 44 14.87 -1.50 10.84
CA ALA A 44 14.76 -0.52 11.92
C ALA A 44 14.16 0.82 11.45
N VAL A 45 14.64 1.35 10.32
CA VAL A 45 14.12 2.61 9.76
C VAL A 45 12.68 2.45 9.26
N LEU A 46 12.37 1.34 8.60
CA LEU A 46 11.02 1.09 8.07
C LEU A 46 10.01 0.79 9.19
N ASP A 47 10.44 0.13 10.27
CA ASP A 47 9.59 -0.17 11.44
C ASP A 47 9.16 1.12 12.16
N TRP A 48 9.94 2.21 12.11
CA TRP A 48 9.47 3.53 12.58
C TRP A 48 8.25 4.04 11.82
N PHE A 49 8.12 3.75 10.52
CA PHE A 49 6.89 4.11 9.80
C PHE A 49 5.71 3.25 10.24
N VAL A 50 5.92 1.96 10.51
CA VAL A 50 4.87 1.07 11.03
C VAL A 50 4.33 1.64 12.33
N THR A 51 5.23 1.97 13.25
CA THR A 51 4.89 2.56 14.55
C THR A 51 4.28 3.94 14.42
N TYR A 52 4.81 4.81 13.56
CA TYR A 52 4.21 6.13 13.33
C TYR A 52 2.76 6.03 12.84
N PHE A 53 2.46 5.17 11.87
CA PHE A 53 1.09 5.01 11.38
C PHE A 53 0.16 4.34 12.41
N HIS A 54 0.71 3.49 13.28
CA HIS A 54 -0.01 2.94 14.44
C HIS A 54 -0.36 4.06 15.44
N GLU A 55 0.65 4.77 15.94
CA GLU A 55 0.49 5.82 16.94
C GLU A 55 -0.37 6.99 16.45
N ILE A 56 -0.14 7.44 15.22
CA ILE A 56 -0.93 8.55 14.67
C ILE A 56 -2.41 8.19 14.51
N SER A 57 -2.74 6.91 14.36
CA SER A 57 -4.13 6.47 14.30
C SER A 57 -4.81 6.57 15.66
N HIS A 58 -4.12 6.27 16.77
CA HIS A 58 -4.62 6.59 18.11
C HIS A 58 -4.85 8.09 18.27
N ALA A 59 -3.88 8.91 17.88
CA ALA A 59 -3.96 10.36 18.00
C ALA A 59 -5.15 10.95 17.21
N LEU A 60 -5.32 10.53 15.95
CA LEU A 60 -6.41 10.97 15.09
C LEU A 60 -7.78 10.56 15.63
N VAL A 61 -7.95 9.31 16.07
CA VAL A 61 -9.24 8.84 16.61
C VAL A 61 -9.54 9.48 17.96
N SER A 62 -8.52 9.72 18.79
CA SER A 62 -8.69 10.46 20.05
C SER A 62 -9.27 11.85 19.77
N VAL A 63 -8.67 12.62 18.87
CA VAL A 63 -9.18 13.96 18.51
C VAL A 63 -10.56 13.89 17.84
N ALA A 64 -10.76 12.97 16.90
CA ALA A 64 -12.03 12.82 16.20
C ALA A 64 -13.20 12.44 17.11
N THR A 65 -12.92 11.83 18.26
CA THR A 65 -13.94 11.45 19.26
C THR A 65 -14.08 12.46 20.40
N GLY A 66 -13.49 13.65 20.26
CA GLY A 66 -13.59 14.75 21.23
C GLY A 66 -12.56 14.71 22.35
N GLY A 67 -11.53 13.88 22.22
CA GLY A 67 -10.36 13.87 23.12
C GLY A 67 -9.28 14.84 22.68
N ARG A 68 -8.17 14.83 23.43
CA ARG A 68 -6.99 15.65 23.19
C ARG A 68 -5.73 14.80 23.24
N VAL A 69 -4.82 15.04 22.32
CA VAL A 69 -3.50 14.41 22.31
C VAL A 69 -2.54 15.31 23.08
N GLU A 70 -1.86 14.73 24.06
CA GLU A 70 -0.93 15.44 24.94
C GLU A 70 0.51 15.25 24.50
N ARG A 71 0.85 14.05 24.01
CA ARG A 71 2.19 13.74 23.52
C ARG A 71 2.17 12.58 22.53
N LEU A 72 2.91 12.74 21.43
CA LEU A 72 3.36 11.68 20.53
C LEU A 72 4.87 11.50 20.74
N ALA A 73 5.32 10.26 20.90
CA ALA A 73 6.74 9.94 20.99
C ALA A 73 7.07 8.69 20.18
N LEU A 74 8.24 8.71 19.52
CA LEU A 74 8.83 7.58 18.83
C LEU A 74 10.18 7.25 19.47
N LEU A 75 10.50 5.96 19.59
CA LEU A 75 11.70 5.47 20.26
C LEU A 75 12.64 4.75 19.28
N PRO A 76 13.97 4.84 19.47
CA PRO A 76 14.94 4.23 18.56
C PRO A 76 14.82 2.71 18.43
N ASN A 77 14.24 2.04 19.43
CA ASN A 77 13.99 0.60 19.42
C ASN A 77 12.78 0.18 18.55
N GLY A 78 12.17 1.12 17.82
CA GLY A 78 11.02 0.87 16.97
C GLY A 78 9.66 1.01 17.68
N SER A 79 9.62 1.18 19.01
CA SER A 79 8.36 1.42 19.73
C SER A 79 7.97 2.91 19.73
N GLY A 80 6.74 3.19 20.13
CA GLY A 80 6.20 4.54 20.25
C GLY A 80 5.04 4.55 21.22
N PHE A 81 4.51 5.74 21.50
CA PHE A 81 3.27 5.87 22.24
C PHE A 81 2.59 7.22 21.97
N VAL A 82 1.27 7.23 22.17
CA VAL A 82 0.45 8.44 22.29
C VAL A 82 -0.14 8.53 23.68
N LEU A 83 0.11 9.66 24.34
CA LEU A 83 -0.64 10.08 25.52
C LEU A 83 -1.80 10.95 25.07
N SER A 84 -3.01 10.53 25.45
CA SER A 84 -4.24 11.25 25.14
C SER A 84 -5.22 11.21 26.30
N SER A 85 -6.04 12.26 26.43
CA SER A 85 -7.09 12.38 27.43
C SER A 85 -8.45 12.66 26.78
N GLY A 86 -9.54 12.20 27.41
CA GLY A 86 -10.89 12.31 26.85
C GLY A 86 -11.13 11.40 25.63
N GLY A 87 -12.20 11.68 24.89
CA GLY A 87 -12.59 10.92 23.70
C GLY A 87 -13.14 9.51 23.99
N ALA A 88 -13.35 8.73 22.93
CA ALA A 88 -13.87 7.37 23.03
C ALA A 88 -12.71 6.36 23.19
N ARG A 89 -12.30 6.09 24.44
CA ARG A 89 -11.14 5.25 24.78
C ARG A 89 -11.07 3.92 24.02
N VAL A 90 -12.18 3.20 23.90
CA VAL A 90 -12.23 1.91 23.18
C VAL A 90 -11.94 2.10 21.68
N ALA A 91 -12.52 3.13 21.06
CA ALA A 91 -12.27 3.43 19.65
C ALA A 91 -10.82 3.84 19.41
N THR A 92 -10.26 4.67 20.30
CA THR A 92 -8.85 5.06 20.26
C THR A 92 -7.96 3.83 20.31
N LEU A 93 -8.13 2.94 21.29
CA LEU A 93 -7.30 1.74 21.43
C LEU A 93 -7.45 0.76 20.24
N LEU A 94 -8.61 0.69 19.61
CA LEU A 94 -8.79 -0.11 18.39
C LEU A 94 -8.04 0.45 17.17
N ALA A 95 -7.75 1.75 17.18
CA ALA A 95 -7.27 2.48 16.01
C ALA A 95 -5.83 2.16 15.62
N GLY A 96 -4.97 1.74 16.55
CA GLY A 96 -3.54 1.52 16.28
C GLY A 96 -3.31 0.50 15.15
N TYR A 97 -3.64 -0.76 15.42
CA TYR A 97 -3.51 -1.84 14.41
C TYR A 97 -4.43 -1.65 13.21
N ALA A 98 -5.70 -1.26 13.45
CA ALA A 98 -6.64 -1.03 12.35
C ALA A 98 -6.13 0.06 11.40
N GLY A 99 -5.59 1.13 11.95
CA GLY A 99 -5.00 2.24 11.23
C GLY A 99 -3.80 1.83 10.40
N ALA A 100 -2.85 1.06 10.96
CA ALA A 100 -1.70 0.55 10.20
C ALA A 100 -2.14 -0.20 8.92
N PHE A 101 -3.16 -1.08 9.02
CA PHE A 101 -3.68 -1.78 7.85
C PHE A 101 -4.32 -0.84 6.83
N LEU A 102 -5.13 0.12 7.30
CA LEU A 102 -5.82 1.07 6.44
C LEU A 102 -4.86 2.02 5.74
N TRP A 103 -3.89 2.58 6.45
CA TRP A 103 -2.81 3.40 5.88
C TRP A 103 -2.02 2.61 4.85
N GLY A 104 -1.64 1.37 5.17
CA GLY A 104 -0.89 0.53 4.25
C GLY A 104 -1.61 0.27 2.94
N ALA A 105 -2.90 -0.09 3.01
CA ALA A 105 -3.75 -0.27 1.84
C ALA A 105 -3.99 1.04 1.07
N LEU A 106 -4.17 2.17 1.78
CA LEU A 106 -4.38 3.48 1.19
C LEU A 106 -3.16 3.92 0.38
N LEU A 107 -1.97 3.89 0.97
CA LEU A 107 -0.71 4.30 0.33
C LEU A 107 -0.43 3.47 -0.92
N TYR A 108 -0.62 2.14 -0.86
CA TYR A 108 -0.47 1.28 -2.03
C TYR A 108 -1.43 1.68 -3.15
N ARG A 109 -2.71 1.92 -2.84
CA ARG A 109 -3.72 2.29 -3.84
C ARG A 109 -3.44 3.66 -4.46
N LEU A 110 -3.10 4.66 -3.64
CA LEU A 110 -2.81 6.00 -4.13
C LEU A 110 -1.54 6.04 -4.99
N GLY A 111 -0.49 5.34 -4.58
CA GLY A 111 0.71 5.18 -5.40
C GLY A 111 0.41 4.49 -6.73
N ARG A 112 -0.53 3.53 -6.77
CA ARG A 112 -0.88 2.85 -8.03
C ARG A 112 -1.55 3.74 -9.08
N VAL A 113 -2.17 4.87 -8.69
CA VAL A 113 -2.87 5.78 -9.63
C VAL A 113 -1.94 6.33 -10.71
N GLY A 114 -0.73 6.74 -10.36
CA GLY A 114 0.23 7.32 -11.30
C GLY A 114 1.40 7.99 -10.60
N HIS A 115 2.39 8.44 -11.38
CA HIS A 115 3.60 9.05 -10.80
C HIS A 115 3.29 10.40 -10.11
N VAL A 116 2.48 11.27 -10.73
CA VAL A 116 2.04 12.55 -10.14
C VAL A 116 1.31 12.33 -8.82
N ALA A 117 0.40 11.35 -8.77
CA ALA A 117 -0.29 10.98 -7.53
C ALA A 117 0.69 10.48 -6.46
N GLY A 118 1.67 9.66 -6.82
CA GLY A 118 2.72 9.20 -5.91
C GLY A 118 3.55 10.35 -5.32
N ILE A 119 3.91 11.34 -6.14
CA ILE A 119 4.59 12.57 -5.69
C ILE A 119 3.70 13.34 -4.72
N GLY A 120 2.43 13.56 -5.08
CA GLY A 120 1.45 14.27 -4.24
C GLY A 120 1.24 13.58 -2.89
N VAL A 121 1.19 12.25 -2.85
CA VAL A 121 1.10 11.48 -1.60
C VAL A 121 2.36 11.63 -0.76
N ALA A 122 3.55 11.54 -1.37
CA ALA A 122 4.81 11.70 -0.64
C ALA A 122 4.93 13.11 -0.03
N LEU A 123 4.59 14.16 -0.80
CA LEU A 123 4.55 15.53 -0.29
C LEU A 123 3.50 15.71 0.81
N GLY A 124 2.31 15.11 0.64
CA GLY A 124 1.26 15.11 1.65
C GLY A 124 1.70 14.42 2.94
N LEU A 125 2.41 13.30 2.86
CA LEU A 125 2.99 12.61 4.01
C LEU A 125 4.07 13.45 4.71
N LEU A 126 4.94 14.12 3.95
CA LEU A 126 5.93 15.03 4.51
C LEU A 126 5.25 16.16 5.29
N ALA A 127 4.27 16.84 4.68
CA ALA A 127 3.50 17.88 5.34
C ALA A 127 2.77 17.35 6.59
N PHE A 128 2.16 16.17 6.49
CA PHE A 128 1.46 15.52 7.60
C PHE A 128 2.41 15.18 8.76
N MET A 129 3.62 14.67 8.48
CA MET A 129 4.64 14.41 9.49
C MET A 129 5.12 15.69 10.17
N VAL A 130 5.31 16.78 9.43
CA VAL A 130 5.64 18.09 10.01
C VAL A 130 4.51 18.59 10.91
N LEU A 131 3.27 18.58 10.42
CA LEU A 131 2.10 19.08 11.16
C LEU A 131 1.88 18.30 12.46
N THR A 132 1.96 16.97 12.40
CA THR A 132 1.79 16.11 13.58
C THR A 132 2.98 16.18 14.52
N GLY A 133 4.20 16.34 13.99
CA GLY A 133 5.40 16.64 14.76
C GLY A 133 5.25 17.92 15.58
N VAL A 134 4.87 19.02 14.93
CA VAL A 134 4.65 20.31 15.59
C VAL A 134 3.47 20.27 16.57
N ALA A 135 2.39 19.59 16.22
CA ALA A 135 1.19 19.57 17.04
C ALA A 135 1.36 18.75 18.33
N TRP A 136 2.04 17.60 18.26
CA TRP A 136 1.97 16.58 19.32
C TRP A 136 3.32 16.12 19.86
N VAL A 137 4.46 16.45 19.25
CA VAL A 137 5.77 16.13 19.83
C VAL A 137 6.19 17.23 20.80
N VAL A 138 6.50 16.86 22.04
CA VAL A 138 6.86 17.83 23.09
C VAL A 138 8.18 18.53 22.73
N PRO A 139 8.28 19.87 22.88
CA PRO A 139 9.54 20.58 22.71
C PRO A 139 10.64 19.99 23.61
N GLY A 140 11.77 19.61 23.01
CA GLY A 140 12.88 18.95 23.71
C GLY A 140 12.97 17.43 23.50
N ASP A 141 11.96 16.79 22.88
CA ASP A 141 12.04 15.38 22.48
C ASP A 141 12.87 15.21 21.19
N LEU A 142 14.18 15.44 21.30
CA LEU A 142 15.12 15.38 20.17
C LEU A 142 15.14 14.00 19.49
N GLY A 143 14.84 12.93 20.24
CA GLY A 143 14.78 11.58 19.70
C GLY A 143 13.64 11.40 18.70
N THR A 144 12.42 11.82 19.08
CA THR A 144 11.27 11.75 18.18
C THR A 144 11.48 12.65 16.96
N TYR A 145 12.01 13.86 17.14
CA TYR A 145 12.31 14.75 16.01
C TYR A 145 13.37 14.17 15.07
N ALA A 146 14.42 13.52 15.59
CA ALA A 146 15.43 12.86 14.76
C ALA A 146 14.84 11.70 13.95
N ILE A 147 13.98 10.88 14.57
CA ILE A 147 13.28 9.78 13.88
C ILE A 147 12.39 10.32 12.76
N LEU A 148 11.56 11.33 13.04
CA LEU A 148 10.73 11.98 12.02
C LEU A 148 11.58 12.57 10.89
N ALA A 149 12.72 13.20 11.21
CA ALA A 149 13.64 13.74 10.21
C ALA A 149 14.21 12.65 9.29
N ILE A 150 14.60 11.49 9.83
CA ILE A 150 15.09 10.35 9.03
C ILE A 150 13.97 9.81 8.14
N MET A 151 12.77 9.63 8.67
CA MET A 151 11.61 9.17 7.89
C MET A 151 11.27 10.15 6.75
N MET A 152 11.28 11.45 7.03
CA MET A 152 11.09 12.49 6.02
C MET A 152 12.22 12.48 4.98
N ALA A 153 13.46 12.25 5.38
CA ALA A 153 14.59 12.12 4.45
C ALA A 153 14.43 10.92 3.50
N VAL A 154 13.90 9.78 3.98
CA VAL A 154 13.58 8.63 3.12
C VAL A 154 12.54 9.01 2.07
N LEU A 155 11.44 9.68 2.47
CA LEU A 155 10.41 10.16 1.54
C LEU A 155 10.96 11.20 0.54
N ALA A 156 11.76 12.15 1.02
CA ALA A 156 12.40 13.17 0.19
C ALA A 156 13.41 12.58 -0.80
N GLY A 157 14.16 11.54 -0.41
CA GLY A 157 15.04 10.81 -1.32
C GLY A 157 14.29 10.15 -2.48
N GLY A 158 13.08 9.64 -2.23
CA GLY A 158 12.19 9.15 -3.28
C GLY A 158 11.71 10.23 -4.26
N LEU A 159 11.57 11.47 -3.77
CA LEU A 159 11.19 12.65 -4.57
C LEU A 159 12.37 13.23 -5.36
N TRP A 160 13.59 13.14 -4.84
CA TRP A 160 14.78 13.73 -5.46
C TRP A 160 15.07 13.18 -6.87
N GLN A 161 14.63 11.97 -7.16
CA GLN A 161 14.80 11.33 -8.46
C GLN A 161 13.78 11.76 -9.53
N GLY A 162 12.92 12.75 -9.21
CA GLY A 162 11.96 13.36 -10.13
C GLY A 162 10.98 12.36 -10.75
N ASP A 163 10.80 12.43 -12.06
CA ASP A 163 9.75 11.71 -12.80
C ASP A 163 10.03 10.22 -13.03
N ARG A 164 11.15 9.70 -12.51
CA ARG A 164 11.56 8.29 -12.63
C ARG A 164 10.64 7.31 -11.88
N GLY A 165 9.58 7.78 -11.22
CA GLY A 165 8.58 6.94 -10.56
C GLY A 165 9.04 6.37 -9.21
N TRP A 166 10.16 6.84 -8.65
CA TRP A 166 10.67 6.41 -7.35
C TRP A 166 9.75 6.79 -6.20
N ALA A 167 9.25 8.03 -6.17
CA ALA A 167 8.29 8.47 -5.14
C ALA A 167 7.05 7.56 -5.09
N ARG A 168 6.48 7.26 -6.26
CA ARG A 168 5.38 6.29 -6.40
C ARG A 168 5.77 4.91 -5.84
N THR A 169 6.91 4.37 -6.28
CA THR A 169 7.35 3.03 -5.88
C THR A 169 7.61 2.95 -4.38
N LEU A 170 8.24 3.98 -3.81
CA LEU A 170 8.51 4.11 -2.38
C LEU A 170 7.22 4.19 -1.57
N VAL A 171 6.25 5.03 -1.96
CA VAL A 171 4.94 5.14 -1.29
C VAL A 171 4.20 3.81 -1.32
N MET A 172 4.19 3.13 -2.47
CA MET A 172 3.55 1.81 -2.58
C MET A 172 4.25 0.77 -1.70
N PHE A 173 5.58 0.73 -1.74
CA PHE A 173 6.38 -0.19 -0.93
C PHE A 173 6.16 0.07 0.56
N LEU A 174 6.21 1.33 0.98
CA LEU A 174 5.98 1.73 2.37
C LEU A 174 4.58 1.32 2.83
N GLY A 175 3.56 1.52 2.00
CA GLY A 175 2.21 1.06 2.30
C GLY A 175 2.13 -0.45 2.51
N VAL A 176 2.75 -1.23 1.63
CA VAL A 176 2.79 -2.69 1.77
C VAL A 176 3.62 -3.12 2.98
N TYR A 177 4.73 -2.44 3.27
CA TYR A 177 5.56 -2.69 4.44
C TYR A 177 4.76 -2.49 5.74
N VAL A 178 4.08 -1.35 5.89
CA VAL A 178 3.22 -1.05 7.04
C VAL A 178 2.10 -2.08 7.18
N LEU A 179 1.47 -2.48 6.08
CA LEU A 179 0.42 -3.48 6.07
C LEU A 179 0.91 -4.87 6.54
N VAL A 180 2.04 -5.34 6.00
CA VAL A 180 2.59 -6.66 6.30
C VAL A 180 3.18 -6.71 7.71
N ARG A 181 3.99 -5.70 8.09
CA ARG A 181 4.61 -5.64 9.41
C ARG A 181 3.59 -5.37 10.51
N GLY A 182 2.56 -4.57 10.24
CA GLY A 182 1.43 -4.41 11.16
C GLY A 182 0.72 -5.74 11.45
N LEU A 183 0.65 -6.63 10.45
CA LEU A 183 0.02 -7.95 10.63
C LEU A 183 0.94 -8.88 11.42
N ASP A 184 2.25 -8.83 11.16
CA ASP A 184 3.26 -9.57 11.94
C ASP A 184 3.22 -9.17 13.43
N LEU A 185 3.21 -7.86 13.73
CA LEU A 185 3.04 -7.37 15.10
C LEU A 185 1.69 -7.81 15.71
N ALA A 186 0.61 -7.76 14.93
CA ALA A 186 -0.70 -8.25 15.37
C ALA A 186 -0.71 -9.74 15.70
N LEU A 187 0.04 -10.57 14.95
CA LEU A 187 0.16 -12.00 15.19
C LEU A 187 1.08 -12.33 16.38
N ASP A 188 2.07 -11.48 16.64
CA ASP A 188 3.02 -11.68 17.75
C ASP A 188 2.46 -11.18 19.10
N LEU A 189 1.36 -10.40 19.12
CA LEU A 189 0.62 -10.05 20.33
C LEU A 189 0.28 -11.32 21.13
N HIS A 190 0.91 -11.47 22.30
CA HIS A 190 0.76 -12.61 23.20
C HIS A 190 1.23 -13.97 22.64
N GLY A 191 2.07 -13.98 21.60
CA GLY A 191 2.61 -15.22 21.06
C GLY A 191 1.50 -16.15 20.55
N VAL A 192 0.49 -15.64 19.85
CA VAL A 192 -0.54 -16.46 19.17
C VAL A 192 0.10 -17.48 18.22
N MET A 193 1.31 -17.18 17.72
CA MET A 193 2.15 -18.09 16.93
C MET A 193 3.27 -18.79 17.74
N GLY A 194 3.44 -18.47 19.03
CA GLY A 194 4.49 -19.03 19.90
C GLY A 194 5.92 -18.64 19.53
N MET A 195 6.12 -17.70 18.59
CA MET A 195 7.44 -17.44 17.98
C MET A 195 8.34 -16.52 18.81
N ARG A 196 7.79 -15.69 19.73
CA ARG A 196 8.58 -14.89 20.66
C ARG A 196 7.97 -14.91 22.07
N ARG A 197 8.76 -15.35 23.06
CA ARG A 197 8.46 -15.08 24.47
C ARG A 197 8.68 -13.60 24.69
N LEU A 198 7.58 -12.85 24.78
CA LEU A 198 7.67 -11.42 24.96
C LEU A 198 8.26 -11.09 26.36
N PRO A 199 9.27 -10.21 26.45
CA PRO A 199 9.74 -9.65 27.71
C PRO A 199 8.61 -8.93 28.47
N GLU A 200 8.78 -8.71 29.77
CA GLU A 200 7.81 -8.09 30.68
C GLU A 200 7.24 -6.73 30.20
N ALA A 201 7.96 -6.02 29.32
CA ALA A 201 7.50 -4.81 28.62
C ALA A 201 6.26 -5.02 27.74
N ALA A 202 5.99 -6.23 27.26
CA ALA A 202 4.81 -6.53 26.45
C ALA A 202 3.50 -6.66 27.24
N ARG A 203 3.55 -6.46 28.57
CA ARG A 203 2.34 -6.39 29.42
C ARG A 203 1.51 -5.11 29.18
N HIS A 204 2.05 -4.11 28.50
CA HIS A 204 1.33 -2.87 28.15
C HIS A 204 1.20 -2.76 26.63
N ASN A 205 0.12 -3.34 26.10
CA ASN A 205 -0.25 -3.23 24.69
C ASN A 205 -1.75 -2.95 24.57
N ASP A 206 -2.20 -2.49 23.41
CA ASP A 206 -3.60 -2.08 23.19
C ASP A 206 -4.63 -3.15 23.57
N ALA A 207 -4.31 -4.43 23.35
CA ALA A 207 -5.21 -5.53 23.68
C ALA A 207 -5.42 -5.65 25.19
N VAL A 208 -4.36 -5.43 25.99
CA VAL A 208 -4.43 -5.41 27.45
C VAL A 208 -5.23 -4.20 27.92
N PHE A 209 -5.01 -3.02 27.34
CA PHE A 209 -5.78 -1.82 27.69
C PHE A 209 -7.25 -1.92 27.29
N LEU A 210 -7.55 -2.56 26.16
CA LEU A 210 -8.93 -2.87 25.76
C LEU A 210 -9.58 -3.86 26.71
N ALA A 211 -8.85 -4.88 27.16
CA ALA A 211 -9.35 -5.82 28.13
C ALA A 211 -9.68 -5.15 29.47
N GLN A 212 -8.84 -4.22 29.93
CA GLN A 212 -9.12 -3.42 31.11
C GLN A 212 -10.33 -2.49 30.92
N ALA A 213 -10.51 -1.93 29.73
CA ALA A 213 -11.61 -1.02 29.45
C ALA A 213 -12.97 -1.72 29.21
N THR A 214 -12.96 -2.98 28.75
CA THR A 214 -14.18 -3.68 28.28
C THR A 214 -14.49 -4.97 29.05
N GLY A 215 -13.54 -5.51 29.81
CA GLY A 215 -13.63 -6.84 30.43
C GLY A 215 -13.42 -8.00 29.45
N VAL A 216 -13.21 -7.75 28.15
CA VAL A 216 -13.02 -8.79 27.13
C VAL A 216 -11.55 -9.23 27.07
N ALA A 217 -11.28 -10.53 27.05
CA ALA A 217 -9.93 -11.06 27.07
C ALA A 217 -9.03 -10.49 25.93
N PRO A 218 -7.75 -10.15 26.19
CA PRO A 218 -6.85 -9.54 25.19
C PRO A 218 -6.76 -10.30 23.88
N ARG A 219 -6.79 -11.65 23.92
CA ARG A 219 -6.68 -12.50 22.72
C ARG A 219 -7.82 -12.27 21.73
N VAL A 220 -9.01 -11.90 22.21
CA VAL A 220 -10.16 -11.62 21.32
C VAL A 220 -9.85 -10.41 20.44
N TRP A 221 -9.27 -9.36 21.01
CA TRP A 221 -8.84 -8.17 20.28
C TRP A 221 -7.72 -8.48 19.29
N THR A 222 -6.74 -9.29 19.70
CA THR A 222 -5.69 -9.79 18.81
C THR A 222 -6.29 -10.50 17.58
N PHE A 223 -7.20 -11.45 17.78
CA PHE A 223 -7.87 -12.14 16.66
C PHE A 223 -8.71 -11.19 15.81
N ALA A 224 -9.37 -10.20 16.41
CA ALA A 224 -10.15 -9.21 15.69
C ALA A 224 -9.27 -8.38 14.74
N TRP A 225 -8.09 -7.91 15.19
CA TRP A 225 -7.17 -7.18 14.33
C TRP A 225 -6.54 -8.07 13.26
N VAL A 226 -6.16 -9.31 13.59
CA VAL A 226 -5.63 -10.25 12.58
C VAL A 226 -6.69 -10.53 11.49
N ALA A 227 -7.93 -10.77 11.89
CA ALA A 227 -9.04 -10.97 10.95
C ALA A 227 -9.28 -9.72 10.10
N PHE A 228 -9.24 -8.53 10.71
CA PHE A 228 -9.41 -7.26 10.00
C PHE A 228 -8.25 -6.98 9.02
N GLY A 229 -7.00 -7.19 9.42
CA GLY A 229 -5.83 -7.07 8.54
C GLY A 229 -5.89 -8.04 7.37
N GLY A 230 -6.27 -9.30 7.63
CA GLY A 230 -6.50 -10.32 6.60
C GLY A 230 -7.62 -9.91 5.62
N LEU A 231 -8.71 -9.34 6.12
CA LEU A 231 -9.78 -8.79 5.29
C LEU A 231 -9.29 -7.63 4.43
N VAL A 232 -8.49 -6.70 4.98
CA VAL A 232 -7.91 -5.58 4.22
C VAL A 232 -7.02 -6.09 3.09
N ILE A 233 -6.12 -7.04 3.37
CA ILE A 233 -5.25 -7.68 2.36
C ILE A 233 -6.10 -8.37 1.29
N TYR A 234 -7.11 -9.15 1.68
CA TYR A 234 -8.03 -9.80 0.75
C TYR A 234 -8.75 -8.80 -0.16
N ARG A 235 -9.28 -7.70 0.41
CA ARG A 235 -9.93 -6.64 -0.36
C ARG A 235 -8.95 -5.96 -1.32
N LEU A 236 -7.71 -5.72 -0.89
CA LEU A 236 -6.65 -5.16 -1.73
C LEU A 236 -6.30 -6.09 -2.90
N TRP A 237 -6.21 -7.40 -2.63
CA TRP A 237 -5.98 -8.43 -3.64
C TRP A 237 -7.11 -8.52 -4.68
N ARG A 238 -8.37 -8.46 -4.22
CA ARG A 238 -9.56 -8.42 -5.09
C ARG A 238 -9.59 -7.16 -5.93
N TRP A 239 -9.25 -6.01 -5.34
CA TRP A 239 -9.14 -4.75 -6.08
C TRP A 239 -8.05 -4.81 -7.15
N ALA A 240 -6.87 -5.36 -6.83
CA ALA A 240 -5.78 -5.54 -7.79
C ALA A 240 -6.21 -6.44 -8.97
N ALA A 241 -7.00 -7.49 -8.70
CA ALA A 241 -7.60 -8.34 -9.73
C ALA A 241 -8.44 -7.56 -10.75
N VAL A 242 -9.30 -6.69 -10.23
CA VAL A 242 -10.20 -5.88 -11.06
C VAL A 242 -9.39 -4.87 -11.87
N ALA A 243 -8.34 -4.28 -11.28
CA ALA A 243 -7.43 -3.40 -12.00
C ALA A 243 -6.73 -4.11 -13.16
N ASP A 244 -6.28 -5.35 -12.95
CA ASP A 244 -5.66 -6.17 -14.01
C ASP A 244 -6.64 -6.51 -15.14
N ALA A 245 -7.88 -6.87 -14.79
CA ALA A 245 -8.91 -7.18 -15.77
C ALA A 245 -9.26 -5.97 -16.66
N ARG A 246 -9.27 -4.74 -16.10
CA ARG A 246 -9.53 -3.51 -16.87
C ARG A 246 -8.44 -3.25 -17.92
N VAL A 247 -7.17 -3.47 -17.57
CA VAL A 247 -6.03 -3.31 -18.48
C VAL A 247 -6.01 -4.43 -19.53
N GLY A 248 -6.38 -5.66 -19.16
CA GLY A 248 -6.51 -6.78 -20.11
C GLY A 248 -7.67 -6.63 -21.10
N GLY A 249 -8.79 -6.05 -20.65
CA GLY A 249 -9.98 -5.80 -21.47
C GLY A 249 -9.82 -4.64 -22.45
N SER A 250 -9.08 -3.59 -22.09
CA SER A 250 -8.82 -2.45 -23.00
C SER A 250 -7.89 -2.79 -24.17
N GLY A 251 -7.20 -3.94 -24.13
CA GLY A 251 -6.35 -4.44 -25.22
C GLY A 251 -7.09 -5.27 -26.28
N ARG A 252 -8.37 -5.60 -26.07
CA ARG A 252 -9.24 -6.22 -27.08
C ARG A 252 -10.20 -5.15 -27.62
N GLY A 253 -9.73 -4.34 -28.57
CA GLY A 253 -10.60 -3.47 -29.34
C GLY A 253 -11.64 -4.28 -30.13
N PRO A 254 -12.83 -3.72 -30.44
CA PRO A 254 -13.82 -4.37 -31.29
C PRO A 254 -13.34 -4.30 -32.75
N GLY A 255 -12.48 -5.23 -33.16
CA GLY A 255 -11.88 -5.23 -34.50
C GLY A 255 -11.64 -6.62 -35.09
N GLY A 256 -12.18 -7.68 -34.48
CA GLY A 256 -12.19 -9.03 -35.05
C GLY A 256 -13.53 -9.29 -35.75
N GLY A 257 -13.83 -8.55 -36.82
CA GLY A 257 -14.89 -8.95 -37.74
C GLY A 257 -14.51 -10.28 -38.43
N PRO A 258 -15.47 -11.16 -38.73
CA PRO A 258 -15.18 -12.40 -39.45
C PRO A 258 -14.57 -12.05 -40.80
N GLY A 259 -13.44 -12.68 -41.13
CA GLY A 259 -12.71 -12.46 -42.37
C GLY A 259 -13.64 -12.62 -43.57
N ILE A 260 -13.87 -11.53 -44.29
CA ILE A 260 -14.39 -11.58 -45.65
C ILE A 260 -13.21 -12.08 -46.49
N GLY A 261 -13.24 -13.36 -46.85
CA GLY A 261 -12.34 -13.92 -47.86
C GLY A 261 -12.50 -13.17 -49.19
N PRO A 262 -11.47 -13.13 -50.04
CA PRO A 262 -11.57 -12.44 -51.32
C PRO A 262 -12.70 -13.06 -52.16
N ALA A 263 -13.58 -12.20 -52.65
CA ALA A 263 -14.66 -12.57 -53.56
C ALA A 263 -14.10 -13.18 -54.85
N PRO A 264 -14.78 -14.17 -55.46
CA PRO A 264 -14.34 -14.74 -56.72
C PRO A 264 -14.56 -13.75 -57.87
N GLU A 265 -13.64 -13.77 -58.84
CA GLU A 265 -13.75 -13.01 -60.08
C GLU A 265 -15.03 -13.39 -60.83
N GLU A 266 -15.93 -12.43 -61.03
CA GLU A 266 -17.05 -12.58 -61.95
C GLU A 266 -16.68 -11.96 -63.31
N GLY A 267 -16.69 -12.85 -64.31
CA GLY A 267 -16.44 -12.55 -65.71
C GLY A 267 -17.48 -11.60 -66.31
N THR A 268 -17.00 -10.89 -67.32
CA THR A 268 -17.77 -10.02 -68.20
C THR A 268 -18.80 -10.82 -68.99
N GLY A 269 -20.07 -10.71 -68.62
CA GLY A 269 -21.20 -11.35 -69.31
C GLY A 269 -22.39 -10.40 -69.41
N THR A 270 -22.67 -9.96 -70.63
CA THR A 270 -23.80 -9.14 -71.07
C THR A 270 -25.17 -9.72 -70.68
N GLY A 271 -26.11 -8.90 -70.19
CA GLY A 271 -27.49 -9.35 -70.02
C GLY A 271 -28.45 -8.35 -69.38
N THR A 272 -29.37 -7.85 -70.18
CA THR A 272 -30.49 -6.94 -69.89
C THR A 272 -31.50 -7.51 -68.88
N GLY A 273 -32.02 -6.67 -67.95
CA GLY A 273 -33.14 -7.09 -67.09
C GLY A 273 -33.57 -6.11 -65.99
N ARG A 274 -34.64 -5.36 -66.25
CA ARG A 274 -35.41 -4.52 -65.30
C ARG A 274 -35.80 -5.26 -64.00
N ARG A 275 -35.75 -4.59 -62.82
CA ARG A 275 -36.93 -4.27 -61.97
C ARG A 275 -36.59 -3.59 -60.61
N ARG A 276 -37.16 -2.39 -60.46
CA ARG A 276 -37.93 -1.81 -59.33
C ARG A 276 -37.45 -1.93 -57.87
N ALA A 277 -37.15 -0.74 -57.35
CA ALA A 277 -37.35 -0.17 -56.02
C ALA A 277 -38.30 -0.87 -55.03
N ARG A 278 -37.89 -0.86 -53.76
CA ARG A 278 -38.76 -0.64 -52.59
C ARG A 278 -37.96 -0.06 -51.41
N LEU A 279 -38.20 1.22 -51.13
CA LEU A 279 -37.91 1.87 -49.85
C LEU A 279 -38.87 1.31 -48.79
N ARG A 280 -38.37 0.93 -47.62
CA ARG A 280 -39.20 0.70 -46.42
C ARG A 280 -38.96 1.84 -45.44
N VAL A 281 -40.05 2.51 -45.12
CA VAL A 281 -40.21 3.51 -44.06
C VAL A 281 -40.21 2.79 -42.71
N VAL A 282 -39.64 3.49 -41.74
CA VAL A 282 -39.51 3.15 -40.32
C VAL A 282 -40.85 3.34 -39.62
N ASP A 283 -41.24 2.37 -38.80
CA ASP A 283 -41.89 2.55 -37.50
C ASP A 283 -41.29 1.51 -36.54
#